data_AF-A0A1Q8JY57-F1
#
_entry.id   AF-A0A1Q8JY57-F1
#
_cell.length_a   1.000
_cell.length_b   1.000
_cell.length_c   1.000
_cell.angle_alpha   90.00
_cell.angle_beta   90.00
_cell.angle_gamma   90.00
#
_symmetry.space_group_name_H-M   'P 1'
#
loop_
_entity.id
_entity.type
_entity.pdbx_description
1 polymer ?
#
loop_
_entity_poly.entity_id
_entity_poly.type
_entity_poly.pdbx_seq_one_letter_code
_entity_poly.pdbx_strand_id
1 'polypeptide(L)'
;MRFSRLPLAAERPVKDLASQRGVTWSEIGAELLTIGLQRREALVDPLPLQLRRAEVAELTVRIPPAIDQQVRELALDLDRGIGIVSGALIQLGLRYATDLAGQLPVQYPTHLEARLTTAS
;
A
#
# COMPACT_ATOMS: atom_id res chain seq x y z
N MET A 1 -2.37 4.05 19.10
CA MET A 1 -2.45 4.17 17.63
C MET A 1 -1.04 3.99 17.08
N ARG A 2 -0.82 3.07 16.12
CA ARG A 2 0.52 2.65 15.68
C ARG A 2 0.79 3.10 14.25
N PHE A 3 2.03 3.47 13.99
CA PHE A 3 2.52 3.81 12.66
C PHE A 3 3.58 2.79 12.26
N SER A 4 3.55 2.38 11.00
CA SER A 4 4.60 1.58 10.41
C SER A 4 5.35 2.38 9.35
N ARG A 5 6.67 2.25 9.36
CA ARG A 5 7.48 2.78 8.26
C ARG A 5 7.33 1.87 7.06
N LEU A 6 7.20 2.46 5.89
CA LEU A 6 7.12 1.71 4.66
C LEU A 6 8.50 1.19 4.25
N PRO A 7 8.57 0.03 3.57
CA PRO A 7 9.72 -0.28 2.74
C PRO A 7 9.91 0.82 1.70
N LEU A 8 11.17 1.19 1.39
CA LEU A 8 11.48 2.27 0.45
C LEU A 8 10.82 2.04 -0.93
N ALA A 9 10.82 0.79 -1.40
CA ALA A 9 10.19 0.41 -2.66
C ALA A 9 8.66 0.66 -2.70
N ALA A 10 8.00 0.73 -1.55
CA ALA A 10 6.56 0.97 -1.46
C ALA A 10 6.19 2.47 -1.36
N GLU A 11 7.15 3.35 -1.07
CA GLU A 11 6.86 4.77 -0.82
C GLU A 11 6.23 5.46 -2.04
N ARG A 12 6.89 5.36 -3.19
CA ARG A 12 6.41 6.01 -4.42
C ARG A 12 5.07 5.42 -4.90
N PRO A 13 4.91 4.08 -5.01
CA PRO A 13 3.63 3.48 -5.39
C PRO A 13 2.46 3.86 -4.48
N VAL A 14 2.67 3.92 -3.16
CA VAL A 14 1.61 4.34 -2.21
C VAL A 14 1.22 5.80 -2.43
N LYS A 15 2.20 6.70 -2.64
CA LYS A 15 1.94 8.11 -2.95
C LYS A 15 1.16 8.26 -4.25
N ASP A 16 1.58 7.56 -5.31
CA ASP A 16 0.94 7.63 -6.61
C ASP A 16 -0.51 7.10 -6.55
N LEU A 17 -0.73 5.97 -5.88
CA LEU A 17 -2.08 5.39 -5.71
C LEU A 17 -3.00 6.30 -4.89
N ALA A 18 -2.47 6.95 -3.85
CA ALA A 18 -3.21 7.93 -3.05
C ALA A 18 -3.62 9.14 -3.89
N SER A 19 -2.70 9.68 -4.69
CA SER A 19 -2.99 10.77 -5.62
C SER A 19 -4.02 10.38 -6.68
N GLN A 20 -3.91 9.20 -7.27
CA GLN A 20 -4.86 8.70 -8.28
C GLN A 20 -6.29 8.55 -7.73
N ARG A 21 -6.42 8.16 -6.46
CA ARG A 21 -7.72 7.94 -5.80
C ARG A 21 -8.25 9.16 -5.03
N GLY A 22 -7.48 10.25 -4.96
CA GLY A 22 -7.88 11.47 -4.25
C GLY A 22 -8.01 11.30 -2.73
N VAL A 23 -7.23 10.39 -2.14
CA VAL A 23 -7.25 10.08 -0.69
C VAL A 23 -5.85 10.22 -0.08
N THR A 24 -5.73 10.12 1.25
CA THR A 24 -4.42 10.19 1.92
C THR A 24 -3.63 8.88 1.78
N TRP A 25 -2.30 8.96 1.82
CA TRP A 25 -1.44 7.77 1.84
C TRP A 25 -1.66 6.86 3.05
N SER A 26 -2.17 7.41 4.16
CA SER A 26 -2.52 6.59 5.34
C SER A 26 -3.79 5.78 5.13
N GLU A 27 -4.78 6.33 4.40
CA GLU A 27 -5.98 5.58 4.00
C GLU A 27 -5.63 4.47 3.02
N ILE A 28 -4.81 4.77 2.01
CA ILE A 28 -4.28 3.75 1.09
C ILE A 28 -3.46 2.71 1.85
N GLY A 29 -2.58 3.12 2.76
CA GLY A 29 -1.79 2.19 3.56
C GLY A 29 -2.66 1.23 4.38
N ALA A 30 -3.77 1.71 4.95
CA ALA A 30 -4.72 0.88 5.68
C ALA A 30 -5.45 -0.13 4.77
N GLU A 31 -5.86 0.31 3.58
CA GLU A 31 -6.48 -0.57 2.58
C GLU A 31 -5.50 -1.65 2.11
N LEU A 32 -4.27 -1.27 1.77
CA LEU A 32 -3.22 -2.19 1.33
C LEU A 32 -2.84 -3.20 2.41
N LEU A 33 -2.79 -2.79 3.68
CA LEU A 33 -2.60 -3.71 4.81
C LEU A 33 -3.73 -4.73 4.89
N THR A 34 -4.98 -4.30 4.66
CA THR A 34 -6.15 -5.18 4.69
C THR A 34 -6.10 -6.19 3.54
N ILE A 35 -5.80 -5.73 2.31
CA ILE A 35 -5.63 -6.60 1.14
C ILE A 35 -4.47 -7.58 1.37
N GLY A 36 -3.35 -7.09 1.90
CA GLY A 36 -2.20 -7.92 2.24
C GLY A 36 -2.53 -9.00 3.26
N LEU A 37 -3.30 -8.68 4.30
CA LEU A 37 -3.75 -9.65 5.31
C LEU A 37 -4.66 -10.72 4.72
N GLN A 38 -5.57 -10.33 3.82
CA GLN A 38 -6.45 -11.26 3.11
C GLN A 38 -5.68 -12.21 2.18
N ARG A 39 -4.44 -11.85 1.81
CA ARG A 39 -3.56 -12.61 0.92
C ARG A 39 -2.31 -13.10 1.61
N ARG A 40 -2.26 -13.13 2.95
CA ARG A 40 -1.06 -13.41 3.73
C ARG A 40 -0.37 -14.74 3.38
N GLU A 41 -1.12 -15.70 2.87
CA GLU A 41 -0.62 -16.97 2.34
C GLU A 41 0.33 -16.81 1.13
N ALA A 42 0.26 -15.67 0.43
CA ALA A 42 1.13 -15.31 -0.69
C ALA A 42 2.35 -14.48 -0.26
N LEU A 43 2.59 -14.31 1.05
CA LEU A 43 3.84 -13.71 1.54
C LEU A 43 5.04 -14.59 1.13
N VAL A 44 6.10 -13.94 0.66
CA VAL A 44 7.34 -14.62 0.30
C VAL A 44 8.11 -14.98 1.56
N ASP A 45 8.38 -16.27 1.75
CA ASP A 45 9.23 -16.80 2.82
C ASP A 45 10.66 -17.05 2.28
N PRO A 46 11.74 -16.62 2.98
CA PRO A 46 11.76 -15.90 4.24
C PRO A 46 11.74 -14.37 4.13
N LEU A 47 10.92 -13.75 4.98
CA LEU A 47 11.01 -12.33 5.26
C LEU A 47 12.35 -11.99 5.94
N PRO A 48 12.94 -10.82 5.66
CA PRO A 48 14.20 -10.42 6.27
C PRO A 48 14.04 -10.26 7.79
N LEU A 49 15.09 -10.58 8.55
CA LEU A 49 15.09 -10.40 10.02
C LEU A 49 15.12 -8.92 10.42
N GLN A 50 15.75 -8.08 9.61
CA GLN A 50 15.87 -6.64 9.82
C GLN A 50 15.83 -5.91 8.48
N LEU A 51 15.26 -4.71 8.47
CA LEU A 51 15.36 -3.78 7.36
C LEU A 51 16.51 -2.80 7.64
N ARG A 52 17.44 -2.65 6.70
CA ARG A 52 18.49 -1.63 6.78
C ARG A 52 17.86 -0.25 6.65
N ARG A 53 18.48 0.79 7.22
CA ARG A 53 17.97 2.18 7.09
C ARG A 53 17.75 2.60 5.63
N ALA A 54 18.61 2.15 4.71
CA ALA A 54 18.48 2.42 3.28
C ALA A 54 17.29 1.72 2.60
N GLU A 55 16.66 0.74 3.27
CA GLU A 55 15.54 -0.05 2.75
C GLU A 55 14.20 0.43 3.31
N VAL A 56 14.21 1.45 4.17
CA VAL A 56 13.04 1.96 4.89
C VAL A 56 12.79 3.42 4.48
N ALA A 57 11.57 3.72 4.07
CA ALA A 57 11.12 5.07 3.78
C ALA A 57 10.96 5.90 5.06
N GLU A 58 11.09 7.22 4.94
CA GLU A 58 10.63 8.14 5.99
C GLU A 58 9.11 8.17 6.09
N LEU A 59 8.40 7.81 5.00
CA LEU A 59 6.95 7.74 4.97
C LEU A 59 6.44 6.66 5.94
N THR A 60 5.49 7.06 6.77
CA THR A 60 4.77 6.16 7.67
C THR A 60 3.30 6.06 7.28
N VAL A 61 2.72 4.89 7.51
CA VAL A 61 1.29 4.65 7.38
C VAL A 61 0.72 4.27 8.73
N ARG A 62 -0.51 4.72 8.97
CA ARG A 62 -1.28 4.32 10.15
C ARG A 62 -1.71 2.86 10.01
N ILE A 63 -1.47 2.06 11.06
CA ILE A 63 -2.10 0.75 11.21
C ILE A 63 -3.45 0.97 11.92
N PRO A 64 -4.58 0.65 11.28
CA PRO A 64 -5.90 0.71 11.92
C PRO A 64 -5.97 -0.22 13.14
N PRO A 65 -6.59 0.22 14.26
CA PRO A 65 -6.76 -0.63 15.44
C PRO A 65 -7.47 -1.96 15.14
N ALA A 66 -8.41 -1.95 14.19
CA ALA A 66 -9.16 -3.14 13.79
C ALA A 66 -8.28 -4.28 13.22
N ILE A 67 -7.11 -3.94 12.66
CA ILE A 67 -6.19 -4.92 12.07
C ILE A 67 -4.85 -5.01 12.81
N ASP A 68 -4.56 -4.12 13.76
CA ASP A 68 -3.29 -4.12 14.53
C ASP A 68 -3.04 -5.46 15.22
N GLN A 69 -4.09 -6.07 15.79
CA GLN A 69 -3.98 -7.37 16.45
C GLN A 69 -3.59 -8.48 15.48
N GLN A 70 -4.22 -8.53 14.29
CA GLN A 70 -3.91 -9.54 13.28
C GLN A 70 -2.48 -9.40 12.74
N VAL A 71 -2.00 -8.16 12.55
CA VAL A 71 -0.63 -7.90 12.12
C VAL A 71 0.38 -8.32 13.20
N ARG A 72 0.04 -8.17 14.49
CA ARG A 72 0.89 -8.64 15.60
C ARG A 72 0.96 -10.15 15.69
N GLU A 73 -0.18 -10.82 15.61
CA GLU A 73 -0.23 -12.29 15.61
C GLU A 73 0.59 -12.85 14.47
N LEU A 74 0.42 -12.32 13.25
CA LEU A 74 1.23 -12.72 12.11
C LEU A 74 2.72 -12.43 12.29
N ALA A 75 3.07 -11.32 12.94
CA ALA A 75 4.45 -11.00 13.26
C ALA A 75 5.09 -11.99 14.26
N LEU A 76 4.31 -12.48 15.23
CA LEU A 76 4.73 -13.53 16.14
C LEU A 76 4.87 -14.87 15.42
N ASP A 77 3.88 -15.25 14.59
CA ASP A 77 3.88 -16.50 13.84
C ASP A 77 5.08 -16.60 12.89
N LEU A 78 5.46 -15.49 12.27
CA LEU A 78 6.61 -15.41 11.37
C LEU A 78 7.95 -15.19 12.09
N ASP A 79 7.94 -14.98 13.41
CA ASP A 79 9.09 -14.54 14.21
C ASP A 79 9.79 -13.31 13.58
N ARG A 80 9.01 -12.26 13.27
CA ARG A 80 9.50 -11.03 12.62
C ARG A 80 8.99 -9.78 13.30
N GLY A 81 9.75 -8.68 13.14
CA GLY A 81 9.33 -7.38 13.61
C GLY A 81 8.08 -6.88 12.88
N ILE A 82 7.14 -6.28 13.61
CA ILE A 82 5.87 -5.79 13.04
C ILE A 82 6.05 -4.82 11.87
N GLY A 83 7.13 -4.02 11.87
CA GLY A 83 7.45 -3.10 10.77
C GLY A 83 7.78 -3.84 9.48
N ILE A 84 8.44 -5.00 9.60
CA ILE A 84 8.79 -5.87 8.48
C ILE A 84 7.52 -6.51 7.93
N VAL A 85 6.69 -7.09 8.80
CA VAL A 85 5.45 -7.76 8.39
C VAL A 85 4.47 -6.77 7.77
N SER A 86 4.23 -5.62 8.40
CA SER A 86 3.37 -4.59 7.82
C SER A 86 3.92 -4.05 6.50
N GLY A 87 5.23 -3.87 6.37
CA GLY A 87 5.85 -3.48 5.11
C GLY A 87 5.65 -4.51 4.00
N ALA A 88 5.82 -5.79 4.32
CA ALA A 88 5.59 -6.90 3.38
C ALA A 88 4.11 -7.01 2.99
N LEU A 89 3.19 -6.87 3.94
CA LEU A 89 1.74 -6.85 3.69
C LEU A 89 1.34 -5.69 2.78
N ILE A 90 1.96 -4.51 2.91
CA ILE A 90 1.70 -3.37 2.04
C ILE A 90 2.21 -3.62 0.62
N GLN A 91 3.40 -4.20 0.46
CA GLN A 91 3.91 -4.58 -0.86
C GLN A 91 3.02 -5.64 -1.52
N LEU A 92 2.55 -6.61 -0.74
CA LEU A 92 1.61 -7.62 -1.18
C LEU A 92 0.27 -6.99 -1.60
N GLY A 93 -0.25 -6.09 -0.76
CA GLY A 93 -1.43 -5.29 -1.05
C GLY A 93 -1.29 -4.48 -2.33
N LEU A 94 -0.12 -3.87 -2.58
CA LEU A 94 0.14 -3.12 -3.81
C LEU A 94 0.03 -4.01 -5.04
N ARG A 95 0.68 -5.18 -5.00
CA ARG A 95 0.63 -6.16 -6.09
C ARG A 95 -0.81 -6.55 -6.42
N TYR A 96 -1.61 -6.89 -5.41
CA TYR A 96 -3.00 -7.30 -5.63
C TYR A 96 -3.95 -6.15 -5.93
N ALA A 97 -3.68 -4.93 -5.43
CA ALA A 97 -4.45 -3.74 -5.78
C ALA A 97 -4.24 -3.35 -7.25
N THR A 98 -3.03 -3.52 -7.78
CA THR A 98 -2.74 -3.33 -9.21
C THR A 98 -3.31 -4.44 -10.09
N ASP A 99 -3.29 -5.70 -9.62
CA ASP A 99 -3.91 -6.81 -10.35
C ASP A 99 -5.44 -6.65 -10.45
N LEU A 100 -6.08 -6.13 -9.39
CA LEU A 100 -7.50 -5.74 -9.41
C LEU A 100 -7.77 -4.57 -10.35
N ALA A 101 -6.88 -3.58 -10.44
CA ALA A 101 -7.00 -2.47 -11.38
C ALA A 101 -6.83 -2.92 -12.84
N GLY A 102 -6.01 -3.95 -13.10
CA GLY A 102 -5.86 -4.59 -14.41
C GLY A 102 -7.09 -5.38 -14.89
N GLN A 103 -8.07 -5.64 -14.00
CA GLN A 103 -9.34 -6.30 -14.34
C GLN A 103 -10.52 -5.33 -14.48
N LEU A 104 -10.32 -4.04 -14.25
CA LEU A 104 -11.32 -3.03 -14.63
C LEU A 104 -11.15 -2.75 -16.12
N PRO A 105 -12.19 -2.90 -16.96
CA PRO A 105 -12.11 -2.41 -18.32
C PRO A 105 -11.88 -0.91 -18.22
N VAL A 106 -10.71 -0.48 -18.68
CA VAL A 106 -10.37 0.92 -18.88
C VAL A 106 -11.30 1.45 -19.99
N GLN A 107 -12.52 1.81 -19.61
CA GLN A 107 -13.39 2.66 -20.40
C GLN A 107 -13.20 4.07 -19.86
N TYR A 108 -12.22 4.78 -20.42
CA TYR A 108 -12.27 6.23 -20.45
C TYR A 108 -13.22 6.61 -21.59
N PRO A 109 -14.44 7.13 -21.34
CA PRO A 109 -15.13 7.87 -22.36
C PRO A 109 -14.30 9.12 -22.65
N THR A 110 -13.71 9.14 -23.85
CA THR A 110 -13.14 10.33 -24.46
C THR A 110 -14.30 11.30 -24.76
N HIS A 111 -14.52 12.28 -23.89
CA HIS A 111 -15.31 13.49 -24.17
C HIS A 111 -14.45 14.64 -23.62
N LEU A 112 -13.71 15.42 -24.41
CA LEU A 112 -14.09 16.29 -25.53
C LEU A 112 -15.03 17.42 -25.08
N GLU A 113 -14.48 18.36 -24.32
CA GLU A 113 -14.90 19.76 -24.28
C GLU A 113 -13.63 20.61 -24.13
N ALA A 114 -13.41 21.76 -24.77
CA ALA A 114 -13.85 22.39 -25.99
C ALA A 114 -12.84 23.55 -26.15
N ARG A 115 -12.42 23.87 -27.38
CA ARG A 115 -11.42 24.90 -27.67
C ARG A 115 -11.78 26.25 -27.01
N LEU A 116 -10.88 26.79 -26.21
CA LEU A 116 -10.91 28.22 -25.85
C LEU A 116 -10.35 29.03 -27.04
N THR A 117 -11.22 29.51 -27.91
CA THR A 117 -10.92 30.69 -28.73
C THR A 117 -11.49 31.91 -28.03
N THR A 118 -10.61 32.78 -27.53
CA THR A 118 -10.93 34.19 -27.27
C THR A 118 -10.15 35.04 -28.25
N ALA A 119 -10.85 35.51 -29.27
CA ALA A 119 -10.49 36.70 -30.03
C ALA A 119 -11.58 37.73 -29.75
N SER A 120 -11.20 38.86 -29.18
CA SER A 120 -11.92 40.14 -29.23
C SER A 120 -10.89 41.24 -29.04
#